data_AF-A0A832FG22-F1
#
_entry.id   AF-A0A832FG22-F1
#
_cell.length_a   1.000
_cell.length_b   1.000
_cell.length_c   1.000
_cell.angle_alpha   90.00
_cell.angle_beta   90.00
_cell.angle_gamma   90.00
#
_symmetry.space_group_name_H-M   'P 1'
#
loop_
_entity.id
_entity.type
_entity.pdbx_description
1 polymer ?
#
loop_
_entity_poly.entity_id
_entity_poly.type
_entity_poly.pdbx_seq_one_letter_code
_entity_poly.pdbx_strand_id
1 'polypeptide(L)' 'MKSIFIRDEVYEKLQKLKRGNESFSDVIMRLIEGRTEVSVLEKYAGKLSESELPDLVSEERKKLRVRNFDS' A
#
# COMPACT_ATOMS: atom_id res chain seq x y z
N MET A 1 -14.43 -26.84 6.60
CA MET A 1 -14.81 -25.55 7.21
C MET A 1 -14.42 -25.58 8.68
N LYS A 2 -13.78 -24.54 9.20
CA LYS A 2 -13.47 -24.39 10.63
C LYS A 2 -13.95 -23.00 11.05
N SER A 3 -14.50 -22.88 12.25
CA SER A 3 -14.95 -21.60 12.79
C SER A 3 -13.91 -21.05 13.76
N ILE A 4 -13.66 -19.75 13.69
CA ILE A 4 -12.83 -19.03 14.66
C ILE A 4 -13.69 -17.93 15.29
N PHE A 5 -13.50 -17.71 16.58
CA PHE A 5 -14.05 -16.55 17.26
C PHE A 5 -12.99 -15.45 17.29
N ILE A 6 -13.39 -14.23 16.97
CA ILE A 6 -12.53 -13.06 16.97
C ILE A 6 -13.19 -11.96 17.79
N ARG A 7 -12.38 -11.01 18.28
CA ARG A 7 -12.91 -9.83 18.96
C ARG A 7 -13.65 -8.93 17.98
N ASP A 8 -14.65 -8.21 18.46
CA ASP A 8 -15.50 -7.32 17.65
C ASP A 8 -14.66 -6.27 16.90
N GLU A 9 -13.67 -5.69 17.58
CA GLU A 9 -12.72 -4.75 16.98
C GLU A 9 -11.96 -5.31 15.76
N VAL A 10 -11.68 -6.61 15.74
CA VAL A 10 -11.00 -7.31 14.64
C VAL A 10 -11.98 -7.54 13.52
N TYR A 11 -13.20 -7.96 13.85
CA TYR A 11 -14.28 -8.14 12.87
C TYR A 11 -14.55 -6.83 12.12
N GLU A 12 -14.71 -5.72 12.83
CA GLU A 12 -14.95 -4.40 12.22
C GLU A 12 -13.80 -3.97 11.30
N LYS A 13 -12.56 -4.20 11.71
CA LYS A 13 -11.37 -3.90 10.88
C LYS A 13 -11.38 -4.74 9.60
N LEU A 14 -11.66 -6.04 9.70
CA LEU A 14 -11.74 -6.91 8.52
C LEU A 14 -12.89 -6.52 7.60
N GLN A 15 -14.03 -6.11 8.16
CA GLN A 15 -15.18 -5.65 7.38
C GLN A 15 -14.85 -4.39 6.56
N LYS A 16 -14.12 -3.43 7.14
CA LYS A 16 -13.65 -2.22 6.44
C LYS A 16 -12.63 -2.53 5.33
N LEU A 17 -11.88 -3.63 5.45
CA LEU A 17 -10.88 -4.06 4.48
C LEU A 17 -11.44 -4.91 3.33
N LYS A 18 -12.68 -5.37 3.44
CA LYS A 18 -13.36 -6.21 2.45
C LYS A 18 -13.62 -5.41 1.18
N ARG A 19 -13.28 -6.00 0.02
CA ARG A 19 -13.48 -5.37 -1.30
C ARG A 19 -14.64 -6.04 -2.04
N GLY A 20 -15.67 -5.27 -2.40
CA GLY A 20 -16.83 -5.80 -3.13
C GLY A 20 -17.46 -7.02 -2.43
N ASN A 21 -17.56 -8.14 -3.15
CA ASN A 21 -18.13 -9.39 -2.65
C ASN A 21 -17.10 -10.38 -2.06
N GLU A 22 -15.88 -9.94 -1.76
CA GLU A 22 -14.79 -10.76 -1.20
C GLU A 22 -15.19 -11.43 0.13
N SER A 23 -14.92 -12.72 0.35
CA SER A 23 -15.22 -13.38 1.63
C SER A 23 -14.20 -12.97 2.71
N PHE A 24 -14.53 -13.18 4.00
CA PHE A 24 -13.55 -12.92 5.07
C PHE A 24 -12.28 -13.78 4.93
N SER A 25 -12.43 -15.01 4.44
CA SER A 25 -11.28 -15.88 4.14
C SER A 25 -10.38 -15.30 3.06
N ASP A 26 -10.97 -14.72 2.01
CA ASP A 26 -10.21 -14.08 0.93
C ASP A 26 -9.46 -12.83 1.42
N VAL A 27 -10.10 -12.01 2.27
CA VAL A 27 -9.45 -10.85 2.91
C VAL A 27 -8.24 -11.30 3.72
N ILE A 28 -8.40 -12.33 4.56
CA ILE A 28 -7.31 -12.86 5.40
C ILE A 28 -6.17 -13.36 4.53
N MET A 29 -6.46 -14.15 3.49
CA MET A 29 -5.44 -14.66 2.56
C MET A 29 -4.69 -13.52 1.86
N ARG A 30 -5.41 -12.54 1.29
CA ARG A 30 -4.79 -11.38 0.65
C ARG A 30 -3.90 -10.58 1.60
N LEU A 31 -4.30 -10.44 2.87
CA LEU A 31 -3.48 -9.73 3.86
C LEU A 31 -2.23 -10.53 4.27
N ILE A 32 -2.30 -11.86 4.28
CA ILE A 32 -1.16 -12.73 4.54
C ILE A 32 -0.20 -12.70 3.33
N GLU A 33 -0.72 -12.87 2.13
CA GLU A 33 0.05 -12.93 0.87
C GLU A 33 0.63 -11.57 0.50
N GLY A 34 -0.14 -10.48 0.67
CA GLY A 34 0.28 -9.11 0.36
C GLY A 34 1.37 -8.55 1.28
N ARG A 35 1.64 -9.18 2.43
CA ARG A 35 2.80 -8.82 3.28
C ARG A 35 4.14 -9.21 2.65
N THR A 36 4.14 -10.08 1.63
CA THR A 36 5.36 -10.53 0.95
C THR A 36 5.98 -9.46 0.04
N GLU A 37 5.24 -8.39 -0.29
CA GLU A 37 5.66 -7.38 -1.29
C GLU A 37 6.64 -6.31 -0.77
N VAL A 38 7.03 -6.33 0.50
CA VAL A 38 8.14 -5.46 0.97
C VAL A 38 9.42 -5.75 0.17
N SER A 39 9.64 -7.02 -0.19
CA SER A 39 10.73 -7.45 -1.08
C SER A 39 10.65 -6.85 -2.50
N VAL A 40 9.43 -6.57 -2.99
CA VAL A 40 9.22 -5.91 -4.28
C VAL A 40 9.62 -4.45 -4.17
N LEU A 41 9.27 -3.78 -3.07
CA LEU A 41 9.71 -2.40 -2.83
C LEU A 41 11.23 -2.30 -2.65
N GLU A 42 11.88 -3.28 -2.01
CA GLU A 42 13.35 -3.38 -1.94
C GLU A 42 13.99 -3.50 -3.32
N LYS A 43 13.39 -4.24 -4.27
CA LYS A 43 13.89 -4.34 -5.66
C LYS A 43 13.90 -3.00 -6.40
N TYR A 44 13.08 -2.05 -5.99
CA TYR A 44 12.96 -0.73 -6.62
C TYR A 44 13.53 0.41 -5.76
N ALA A 45 13.82 0.16 -4.49
CA ALA A 45 14.49 1.11 -3.61
C ALA A 45 15.87 1.49 -4.17
N GLY A 46 16.15 2.79 -4.27
CA GLY A 46 17.42 3.32 -4.79
C GLY A 46 17.58 3.31 -6.32
N LYS A 47 16.73 2.61 -7.10
CA LYS A 47 16.82 2.65 -8.56
C LYS A 47 16.46 4.01 -9.17
N LEU A 48 15.61 4.77 -8.49
CA LEU A 48 15.23 6.10 -8.96
C LEU A 48 16.32 7.14 -8.63
N SER A 49 17.13 6.95 -7.59
CA SER A 49 18.17 7.91 -7.20
C SER A 49 19.36 7.96 -8.16
N GLU A 50 19.58 6.92 -8.98
CA GLU A 50 20.62 6.92 -10.02
C GLU A 50 20.14 7.45 -11.37
N SER A 51 18.84 7.73 -11.51
CA SER A 51 18.26 8.27 -12.73
C SER A 51 18.16 9.80 -12.66
N GLU A 52 18.15 10.48 -13.81
CA GLU A 52 17.87 11.93 -13.89
C GLU A 52 16.37 12.26 -13.66
N LEU A 53 15.53 11.24 -13.47
CA LEU A 53 14.09 11.37 -13.29
C LEU A 53 13.69 12.16 -12.02
N PRO A 54 14.33 12.03 -10.84
CA PRO A 54 14.02 12.85 -9.69
C PRO A 54 14.24 14.34 -9.96
N ASP A 55 15.33 14.69 -10.65
CA ASP A 55 15.66 16.06 -10.99
C ASP A 55 14.67 16.62 -12.01
N LEU A 56 14.33 15.85 -13.05
CA LEU A 56 13.31 16.23 -14.03
C LEU A 56 11.93 16.43 -13.37
N VAL A 57 11.51 15.52 -12.49
CA VAL A 57 10.24 15.62 -11.75
C VAL A 57 10.27 16.83 -10.81
N SER A 58 11.40 17.12 -10.17
CA SER A 58 11.58 18.29 -9.31
C SER A 58 11.45 19.59 -10.10
N GLU A 59 12.12 19.69 -11.25
CA GLU A 59 12.04 20.85 -12.13
C GLU A 59 10.62 21.06 -12.70
N GLU A 60 9.94 19.99 -13.11
CA GLU A 60 8.55 20.07 -13.56
C GLU A 60 7.59 20.45 -12.41
N ARG A 61 7.81 19.96 -11.18
CA ARG A 61 7.04 20.39 -10.00
C ARG A 61 7.21 21.86 -9.68
N LYS A 62 8.44 22.40 -9.82
CA LYS A 62 8.72 23.84 -9.66
C LYS A 62 7.96 24.67 -10.69
N LYS A 63 7.91 24.22 -11.94
CA LYS A 63 7.15 24.86 -13.03
C LYS A 63 5.64 24.83 -12.79
N LEU A 64 5.12 23.75 -12.20
CA LEU A 64 3.69 23.58 -11.91
C LEU A 64 3.18 24.33 -10.68
N ARG A 65 4.04 25.09 -9.96
CA ARG A 65 3.69 25.92 -8.80
C ARG A 65 2.76 25.21 -7.81
N VAL A 66 3.05 23.94 -7.53
CA VAL A 66 2.32 23.16 -6.52
C VAL A 66 2.78 23.67 -5.15
N ARG A 67 2.04 24.65 -4.63
CA ARG A 67 2.23 25.17 -3.27
C ARG A 67 2.04 24.03 -2.27
N ASN A 68 3.00 23.92 -1.34
CA ASN A 68 2.83 23.35 -0.01
C ASN A 68 2.53 21.84 0.04
N PHE A 69 3.48 21.00 -0.33
CA PHE A 69 3.58 19.66 0.23
C PHE A 69 5.06 19.39 0.43
N ASP A 70 5.57 19.84 1.57
CA ASP A 70 6.63 19.19 2.36
C ASP A 70 7.01 20.18 3.47
N SER A 71 6.45 19.92 4.66
CA SER A 71 6.89 20.44 5.96
C SER A 71 7.36 19.26 6.79
#